data_AF-A0A6B2VDG9-F1
#
_entry.id   AF-A0A6B2VDG9-F1
#
_cell.length_a   1.000
_cell.length_b   1.000
_cell.length_c   1.000
_cell.angle_alpha   90.00
_cell.angle_beta   90.00
_cell.angle_gamma   90.00
#
_symmetry.space_group_name_H-M   'P 1'
#
loop_
_entity.id
_entity.type
_entity.pdbx_description
1 polymer ?
#
loop_
_entity_poly.entity_id
_entity_poly.type
_entity_poly.pdbx_seq_one_letter_code
_entity_poly.pdbx_strand_id
1 'polypeptide(L)'
;GLPFEAMELDLPEGSLVALFTDGLLERDADRAGAELRRALAVPADSLADLADGALKAVLPEEPDDDVVLLLARTRALGADQVATWDIAPDPVHVAAARQAAAEQLAAWGLEETAFVTELVVSELVTNAIRYG
;
A
#
# COMPACT_ATOMS: atom_id res chain seq x y z
N GLY A 1 18.07 -12.22 -10.74
CA GLY A 1 16.67 -12.14 -11.17
C GLY A 1 16.55 -11.00 -12.15
N LEU A 2 15.52 -11.01 -13.01
CA LEU A 2 15.19 -9.82 -13.79
C LEU A 2 14.81 -8.68 -12.83
N PRO A 3 15.11 -7.42 -13.16
CA PRO A 3 14.72 -6.28 -12.32
C PRO A 3 13.19 -6.22 -12.23
N PHE A 4 12.68 -5.92 -11.03
CA PHE A 4 11.27 -5.61 -10.85
C PHE A 4 10.99 -4.24 -11.49
N GLU A 5 9.88 -4.15 -12.23
CA GLU A 5 9.40 -2.87 -12.75
C GLU A 5 8.76 -2.09 -11.59
N ALA A 6 9.13 -0.82 -11.45
CA ALA A 6 8.62 0.08 -10.43
C ALA A 6 8.15 1.39 -11.08
N MET A 7 7.04 1.93 -10.57
CA MET A 7 6.46 3.20 -11.00
C MET A 7 6.01 3.98 -9.77
N GLU A 8 6.21 5.30 -9.81
CA GLU A 8 5.75 6.24 -8.80
C GLU A 8 4.64 7.14 -9.36
N LEU A 9 3.61 7.39 -8.56
CA LEU A 9 2.43 8.18 -8.94
C LEU A 9 2.02 9.06 -7.75
N ASP A 10 1.88 10.36 -7.99
CA ASP A 10 1.31 11.30 -7.02
C ASP A 10 -0.21 11.20 -7.02
N LEU A 11 -0.79 10.76 -5.90
CA LEU A 11 -2.24 10.61 -5.74
C LEU A 11 -2.78 11.59 -4.70
N PRO A 12 -3.83 12.37 -5.02
CA PRO A 12 -4.52 13.21 -4.04
C PRO A 12 -5.08 12.39 -2.87
N GLU A 13 -5.24 13.01 -1.71
CA GLU A 13 -5.96 12.42 -0.58
C GLU A 13 -7.38 12.01 -0.98
N GLY A 14 -7.85 10.85 -0.50
CA GLY A 14 -9.17 10.31 -0.80
C GLY A 14 -9.27 9.55 -2.12
N SER A 15 -8.21 9.55 -2.95
CA SER A 15 -8.11 8.74 -4.16
C SER A 15 -8.36 7.27 -3.86
N LEU A 16 -9.14 6.63 -4.73
CA LEU A 16 -9.41 5.20 -4.66
C LEU A 16 -8.50 4.48 -5.67
N VAL A 17 -7.65 3.59 -5.17
CA VAL A 17 -6.81 2.70 -5.96
C VAL A 17 -7.49 1.33 -5.98
N ALA A 18 -7.73 0.82 -7.19
CA ALA A 18 -8.24 -0.52 -7.41
C ALA A 18 -7.16 -1.35 -8.12
N LEU A 19 -6.69 -2.41 -7.46
CA LEU A 19 -5.76 -3.38 -8.01
C LEU A 19 -6.52 -4.69 -8.22
N PHE A 20 -6.31 -5.33 -9.36
CA PHE A 20 -7.04 -6.54 -9.70
C PHE A 20 -6.17 -7.48 -10.55
N THR A 21 -6.52 -8.76 -10.52
CA THR A 21 -5.96 -9.77 -11.43
C THR A 21 -6.63 -9.67 -12.80
N ASP A 22 -5.91 -10.10 -13.83
CA ASP A 22 -6.37 -10.13 -15.22
C ASP A 22 -7.66 -10.92 -15.41
N GLY A 23 -7.89 -11.98 -14.64
CA GLY A 23 -9.16 -12.72 -14.58
C GLY A 23 -10.43 -11.85 -14.44
N LEU A 24 -10.31 -10.62 -13.92
CA LEU A 24 -11.42 -9.66 -13.83
C LEU A 24 -11.78 -9.01 -15.19
N LEU A 25 -10.87 -9.02 -16.17
CA LEU A 25 -10.97 -8.27 -17.43
C LEU A 25 -11.00 -9.14 -18.71
N GLU A 26 -10.75 -10.45 -18.62
CA GLU A 26 -10.34 -11.31 -19.75
C GLU A 26 -11.26 -11.33 -20.98
N ARG A 27 -12.56 -11.04 -20.84
CA ARG A 27 -13.51 -11.18 -21.96
C ARG A 27 -13.69 -9.91 -22.80
N ASP A 28 -13.49 -8.74 -22.20
CA ASP A 28 -13.58 -7.42 -22.84
C ASP A 28 -13.00 -6.38 -21.88
N ALA A 29 -11.67 -6.20 -21.90
CA ALA A 29 -10.96 -5.37 -20.93
C ALA A 29 -11.45 -3.92 -20.91
N ASP A 30 -11.82 -3.37 -22.07
CA ASP A 30 -12.33 -2.01 -22.19
C ASP A 30 -13.71 -1.89 -21.54
N ARG A 31 -14.62 -2.82 -21.84
CA ARG A 31 -15.96 -2.84 -21.26
C ARG A 31 -15.93 -3.14 -19.77
N ALA A 32 -15.23 -4.18 -19.35
CA ALA A 32 -15.08 -4.58 -17.95
C ALA A 32 -14.42 -3.46 -17.14
N GLY A 33 -13.38 -2.82 -17.69
CA GLY A 33 -12.77 -1.65 -17.07
C GLY A 33 -13.73 -0.46 -16.97
N ALA A 34 -14.60 -0.23 -17.95
CA ALA A 34 -15.61 0.83 -17.88
C ALA A 34 -16.72 0.51 -16.86
N GLU A 35 -17.15 -0.76 -16.78
CA GLU A 35 -18.12 -1.23 -15.79
C GLU A 35 -17.55 -1.16 -14.37
N LEU A 36 -16.29 -1.54 -14.18
CA LEU A 36 -15.60 -1.44 -12.89
C LEU A 36 -15.52 0.02 -12.43
N ARG A 37 -15.09 0.94 -13.30
CA ARG A 37 -15.05 2.38 -12.97
C ARG A 37 -16.43 2.92 -12.61
N ARG A 38 -17.49 2.48 -13.30
CA ARG A 38 -18.87 2.87 -12.97
C ARG A 38 -19.30 2.33 -11.61
N ALA A 39 -18.99 1.08 -11.30
CA ALA A 39 -19.34 0.47 -10.03
C ALA A 39 -18.58 1.11 -8.85
N LEU A 40 -17.30 1.43 -9.04
CA LEU A 40 -16.47 2.10 -8.03
C LEU A 40 -16.85 3.57 -7.79
N ALA A 41 -17.61 4.19 -8.69
CA ALA A 41 -18.14 5.54 -8.52
C ALA A 41 -19.41 5.59 -7.65
N VAL A 42 -19.99 4.44 -7.30
CA VAL A 42 -21.18 4.36 -6.45
C VAL A 42 -20.76 4.61 -4.98
N PRO A 43 -21.45 5.50 -4.25
CA PRO A 43 -21.23 5.66 -2.82
C PRO A 43 -21.47 4.35 -2.05
N ALA A 44 -20.60 4.04 -1.11
CA ALA A 44 -20.72 2.88 -0.23
C ALA A 44 -20.26 3.25 1.18
N ASP A 45 -20.78 2.54 2.19
CA ASP A 45 -20.47 2.79 3.59
C ASP A 45 -19.04 2.35 3.97
N SER A 46 -18.47 1.40 3.23
CA SER A 46 -17.10 0.93 3.41
C SER A 46 -16.42 0.52 2.09
N LEU A 47 -15.09 0.37 2.12
CA LEU A 47 -14.35 -0.20 0.98
C LEU A 47 -14.70 -1.66 0.72
N ALA A 48 -15.08 -2.42 1.76
CA ALA A 48 -15.51 -3.81 1.61
C ALA A 48 -16.85 -3.87 0.85
N ASP A 49 -17.82 -3.04 1.24
CA ASP A 49 -19.12 -2.96 0.54
C ASP A 49 -18.95 -2.49 -0.91
N LEU A 50 -18.02 -1.55 -1.14
CA LEU A 50 -17.69 -1.08 -2.48
C LEU A 50 -17.04 -2.19 -3.33
N ALA A 51 -16.12 -2.97 -2.75
CA ALA A 51 -15.48 -4.09 -3.43
C ALA A 51 -16.50 -5.17 -3.79
N ASP A 52 -17.39 -5.53 -2.87
CA ASP A 52 -18.45 -6.51 -3.09
C ASP A 52 -19.43 -6.03 -4.18
N GLY A 53 -19.81 -4.76 -4.15
CA GLY A 53 -20.67 -4.15 -5.16
C GLY A 53 -20.01 -4.12 -6.55
N ALA A 54 -18.72 -3.77 -6.59
CA ALA A 54 -17.93 -3.77 -7.81
C ALA A 54 -17.80 -5.18 -8.39
N LEU A 55 -17.39 -6.17 -7.59
CA LEU A 55 -17.29 -7.56 -8.02
C LEU A 55 -18.63 -8.07 -8.55
N LYS A 56 -19.75 -7.84 -7.86
CA LYS A 56 -21.08 -8.24 -8.37
C LYS A 56 -21.44 -7.63 -9.74
N ALA A 57 -20.91 -6.44 -10.04
CA ALA A 57 -21.21 -5.76 -11.29
C ALA A 57 -20.34 -6.23 -12.46
N VAL A 58 -19.11 -6.71 -12.19
CA VAL A 58 -18.13 -7.03 -13.24
C VAL A 58 -17.68 -8.49 -13.28
N LEU A 59 -17.99 -9.29 -12.26
CA LEU A 59 -17.58 -10.70 -12.20
C LEU A 59 -18.26 -11.47 -13.34
N PRO A 60 -17.48 -12.16 -14.20
CA PRO A 60 -18.06 -13.03 -15.21
C PRO A 60 -18.80 -14.21 -14.57
N GLU A 61 -19.82 -14.73 -15.25
CA GLU A 61 -20.60 -15.89 -14.78
C GLU A 61 -19.71 -17.13 -14.54
N GLU A 62 -18.70 -17.31 -15.39
CA GLU A 62 -17.69 -18.35 -15.30
C GLU A 62 -16.31 -17.70 -15.56
N PRO A 63 -15.54 -17.36 -14.50
CA PRO A 63 -14.18 -16.88 -14.65
C PRO A 63 -13.25 -18.03 -15.07
N ASP A 64 -12.39 -17.76 -16.05
CA ASP A 64 -11.42 -18.73 -16.55
C ASP A 64 -10.14 -18.79 -15.67
N ASP A 65 -9.94 -17.78 -14.79
CA ASP A 65 -8.84 -17.66 -13.82
C ASP A 65 -9.29 -17.04 -12.47
N ASP A 66 -8.39 -17.01 -11.47
CA ASP A 66 -8.64 -16.44 -10.14
C ASP A 66 -8.89 -14.92 -10.20
N VAL A 67 -10.01 -14.51 -9.59
CA VAL A 67 -10.41 -13.10 -9.52
C VAL A 67 -10.11 -12.51 -8.15
N VAL A 68 -9.27 -11.48 -8.13
CA VAL A 68 -8.98 -10.66 -6.94
C VAL A 68 -9.26 -9.19 -7.24
N LEU A 69 -9.90 -8.50 -6.29
CA LEU A 69 -10.02 -7.05 -6.28
C LEU A 69 -9.56 -6.53 -4.91
N LEU A 70 -8.55 -5.67 -4.92
CA LEU A 70 -8.06 -4.95 -3.75
C LEU A 70 -8.35 -3.46 -3.92
N LEU A 71 -9.10 -2.91 -2.96
CA LEU A 71 -9.38 -1.48 -2.89
C LEU A 71 -8.59 -0.83 -1.76
N ALA A 72 -7.90 0.26 -2.07
CA ALA A 72 -7.24 1.11 -1.11
C ALA A 72 -7.67 2.56 -1.30
N ARG A 73 -7.90 3.27 -0.20
CA ARG A 73 -8.17 4.72 -0.24
C ARG A 73 -7.01 5.46 0.37
N THR A 74 -6.46 6.41 -0.37
CA THR A 74 -5.39 7.27 0.15
C THR A 74 -5.93 8.09 1.31
N ARG A 75 -5.16 8.13 2.40
CA ARG A 75 -5.42 8.98 3.56
C ARG A 75 -4.16 9.78 3.79
N ALA A 76 -4.28 11.09 3.92
CA ALA A 76 -3.15 11.88 4.36
C ALA A 76 -2.98 11.61 5.85
N LEU A 77 -1.77 11.21 6.24
CA LEU A 77 -1.38 11.22 7.65
C LEU A 77 -0.87 12.62 7.96
N GLY A 78 -1.25 13.15 9.13
CA GLY A 78 -0.72 14.42 9.59
C GLY A 78 0.80 14.34 9.77
N ALA A 79 1.48 15.50 9.76
CA ALA A 79 2.93 15.55 10.04
C ALA A 79 3.28 15.05 11.46
N ASP A 80 2.28 14.97 12.34
CA ASP A 80 2.36 14.38 13.67
C ASP A 80 2.19 12.85 13.67
N GLN A 81 1.97 12.22 12.52
CA GLN A 81 1.76 10.78 12.36
C GLN A 81 2.77 10.13 11.40
N VAL A 82 3.69 10.94 10.84
CA VAL A 82 4.76 10.49 9.95
C VAL A 82 6.06 11.15 10.36
N ALA A 83 7.13 10.36 10.45
CA ALA A 83 8.48 10.86 10.62
C ALA A 83 9.36 10.35 9.48
N THR A 84 10.21 11.21 8.96
CA THR A 84 11.11 10.92 7.83
C THR A 84 12.52 11.31 8.21
N TRP A 85 13.46 10.40 7.95
CA TRP A 85 14.87 10.61 8.21
C TRP A 85 15.69 10.29 6.97
N ASP A 86 16.57 11.20 6.59
CA ASP A 86 17.60 10.93 5.60
C ASP A 86 18.77 10.21 6.27
N ILE A 87 19.07 9.01 5.80
CA ILE A 87 20.14 8.16 6.35
C ILE A 87 21.22 8.00 5.28
N ALA A 88 22.44 8.45 5.60
CA ALA A 88 23.58 8.19 4.71
C ALA A 88 23.85 6.68 4.63
N PRO A 89 24.30 6.16 3.46
CA PRO A 89 24.46 4.72 3.23
C PRO A 89 25.74 4.17 3.90
N ASP A 90 25.86 4.33 5.21
CA ASP A 90 26.96 3.85 6.05
C ASP A 90 26.40 3.05 7.22
N PRO A 91 26.86 1.78 7.44
CA PRO A 91 26.40 0.94 8.55
C PRO A 91 26.49 1.59 9.94
N VAL A 92 27.35 2.60 10.12
CA VAL A 92 27.45 3.36 11.38
C VAL A 92 26.12 4.03 11.78
N HIS A 93 25.25 4.32 10.81
CA HIS A 93 23.98 4.99 11.05
C HIS A 93 22.81 4.06 11.42
N VAL A 94 22.97 2.73 11.32
CA VAL A 94 21.90 1.77 11.64
C VAL A 94 21.43 1.91 13.09
N ALA A 95 22.37 2.06 14.04
CA ALA A 95 22.03 2.24 15.45
C ALA A 95 21.29 3.56 15.71
N ALA A 96 21.68 4.64 15.03
CA ALA A 96 21.03 5.94 15.14
C ALA A 96 19.60 5.91 14.57
N ALA A 97 19.39 5.23 13.44
CA ALA A 97 18.07 5.05 12.84
C ALA A 97 17.12 4.29 13.78
N ARG A 98 17.61 3.22 14.42
CA ARG A 98 16.85 2.47 15.42
C ARG A 98 16.46 3.34 16.61
N GLN A 99 17.40 4.14 17.13
CA GLN A 99 17.13 5.02 18.25
C GLN A 99 16.12 6.12 17.89
N ALA A 100 16.24 6.73 16.71
CA ALA A 100 15.29 7.75 16.24
C ALA A 100 13.86 7.18 16.11
N ALA A 101 13.73 5.94 15.62
CA ALA A 101 12.42 5.28 15.56
C ALA A 101 11.83 5.03 16.96
N ALA A 102 12.64 4.58 17.92
CA ALA A 102 12.19 4.37 19.30
C ALA A 102 11.75 5.67 19.98
N GLU A 103 12.53 6.74 19.83
CA GLU A 103 12.21 8.08 20.35
C GLU A 103 10.91 8.63 19.74
N GLN A 104 10.69 8.41 18.44
CA GLN A 104 9.46 8.83 17.77
C GLN A 104 8.24 8.03 18.23
N LEU A 105 8.36 6.71 18.42
CA LEU A 105 7.28 5.90 18.96
C LEU A 105 6.91 6.34 20.38
N ALA A 106 7.87 6.70 21.21
CA ALA A 106 7.60 7.27 22.53
C ALA A 106 6.88 8.62 22.43
N ALA A 107 7.29 9.49 21.50
CA ALA A 107 6.60 10.75 21.25
C ALA A 107 5.14 10.56 20.79
N TRP A 108 4.84 9.43 20.12
CA TRP A 108 3.49 9.04 19.71
C TRP A 108 2.72 8.23 20.75
N GLY A 109 3.33 7.87 21.88
CA GLY A 109 2.72 7.03 22.91
C GLY A 109 2.53 5.57 22.49
N LEU A 110 3.47 5.03 21.69
CA LEU A 110 3.45 3.69 21.10
C LEU A 110 4.62 2.81 21.59
N GLU A 111 5.10 3.04 22.81
CA GLU A 111 6.29 2.39 23.39
C GLU A 111 6.20 0.86 23.41
N GLU A 112 5.00 0.30 23.54
CA GLU A 112 4.73 -1.13 23.49
C GLU A 112 5.17 -1.81 22.19
N THR A 113 5.25 -1.05 21.09
CA THR A 113 5.67 -1.54 19.77
C THR A 113 7.15 -1.29 19.48
N ALA A 114 7.86 -0.57 20.35
CA ALA A 114 9.22 -0.09 20.10
C ALA A 114 10.20 -1.21 19.75
N PHE A 115 10.26 -2.26 20.56
CA PHE A 115 11.21 -3.36 20.35
C PHE A 115 11.09 -4.03 18.97
N VAL A 116 9.86 -4.28 18.52
CA VAL A 116 9.61 -4.93 17.23
C VAL A 116 9.95 -3.97 16.08
N THR A 117 9.51 -2.72 16.18
CA THR A 117 9.79 -1.70 15.17
C THR A 117 11.28 -1.42 15.02
N GLU A 118 12.01 -1.38 16.14
CA GLU A 118 13.46 -1.24 16.17
C GLU A 118 14.18 -2.34 15.37
N LEU A 119 13.74 -3.59 15.51
CA LEU A 119 14.29 -4.71 14.75
C LEU A 119 14.00 -4.56 13.25
N VAL A 120 12.76 -4.22 12.90
CA VAL A 120 12.34 -3.98 11.51
C VAL A 120 13.17 -2.86 10.87
N VAL A 121 13.33 -1.72 11.57
CA VAL A 121 14.14 -0.59 11.10
C VAL A 121 15.60 -1.01 10.93
N SER A 122 16.16 -1.77 11.87
CA SER A 122 17.54 -2.27 11.78
C SER A 122 17.76 -3.11 10.52
N GLU A 123 16.85 -4.03 10.22
CA GLU A 123 16.93 -4.88 9.03
C GLU A 123 16.71 -4.11 7.73
N LEU A 124 15.69 -3.22 7.69
CA LEU A 124 15.40 -2.41 6.51
C LEU A 124 16.57 -1.49 6.14
N VAL A 125 17.11 -0.76 7.12
CA VAL A 125 18.23 0.16 6.89
C VAL A 125 19.49 -0.63 6.52
N THR A 126 19.77 -1.75 7.18
CA THR A 126 20.92 -2.60 6.84
C THR A 126 20.82 -3.14 5.41
N ASN A 127 19.63 -3.60 5.00
CA ASN A 127 19.41 -4.11 3.65
C ASN A 127 19.50 -2.99 2.61
N ALA A 128 18.97 -1.80 2.89
CA ALA A 128 19.09 -0.65 2.01
C ALA A 128 20.57 -0.23 1.81
N ILE A 129 21.37 -0.21 2.87
CA ILE A 129 22.81 0.11 2.78
C ILE A 129 23.58 -0.96 1.99
N ARG A 130 23.20 -2.24 2.16
CA ARG A 130 23.94 -3.36 1.57
C ARG A 130 23.59 -3.64 0.11
N TYR A 131 22.35 -3.37 -0.29
CA TYR A 131 21.78 -3.79 -1.58
C TYR A 131 21.15 -2.67 -2.39
N GLY A 132 21.05 -1.45 -1.83
CA GLY A 132 20.54 -0.26 -2.52
C GLY A 132 21.49 0.31 -3.55
#